data_AF-A0A969HLJ2-F1
#
_entry.id   AF-A0A969HLJ2-F1
#
_cell.length_a   1.000
_cell.length_b   1.000
_cell.length_c   1.000
_cell.angle_alpha   90.00
_cell.angle_beta   90.00
_cell.angle_gamma   90.00
#
_symmetry.space_group_name_H-M   'P 1'
#
loop_
_entity.id
_entity.type
_entity.pdbx_description
1 polymer ?
#
loop_
_entity_poly.entity_id
_entity_poly.type
_entity_poly.pdbx_seq_one_letter_code
_entity_poly.pdbx_strand_id
1 'polypeptide(L)'
;MIRFVLFFWLTINPITYISTINQVKEEAKIAYQQKNYLLAIQHYRSLTDEYSMDHPSLFLNLAHAYYQIRSFQQARYYYQKVLAKGQASAVSTALNQLGLIEYGNGKREPALRLFKQAIKKHPANNHAPLQL
;
A
#
# COMPACT_ATOMS: atom_id res chain seq x y z
N MET A 1 -36.41 -30.19 30.62
CA MET A 1 -34.94 -30.28 30.43
C MET A 1 -34.61 -29.58 29.12
N ILE A 2 -34.16 -28.33 29.17
CA ILE A 2 -33.96 -27.47 27.99
C ILE A 2 -32.69 -27.92 27.27
N ARG A 3 -32.84 -28.32 26.01
CA ARG A 3 -31.75 -28.64 25.08
C ARG A 3 -31.03 -27.34 24.71
N PHE A 4 -29.82 -27.14 25.24
CA PHE A 4 -28.86 -26.20 24.67
C PHE A 4 -28.29 -26.81 23.40
N VAL A 5 -28.94 -26.58 22.27
CA VAL A 5 -28.31 -26.77 20.96
C VAL A 5 -27.73 -25.42 20.57
N LEU A 6 -26.53 -25.15 21.08
CA LEU A 6 -25.65 -24.08 20.60
C LEU A 6 -25.23 -24.43 19.17
N PHE A 7 -26.08 -24.12 18.19
CA PHE A 7 -25.71 -24.13 16.78
C PHE A 7 -25.34 -22.70 16.36
N PHE A 8 -24.20 -22.27 16.84
CA PHE A 8 -23.43 -21.20 16.22
C PHE A 8 -21.98 -21.65 16.36
N TRP A 9 -21.18 -21.53 15.30
CA TRP A 9 -19.74 -21.86 15.19
C TRP A 9 -19.38 -22.96 14.19
N LEU A 10 -19.74 -22.80 12.92
CA LEU A 10 -18.96 -23.37 11.81
C LEU A 10 -19.13 -22.46 10.59
N THR A 11 -18.21 -21.53 10.33
CA THR A 11 -17.97 -21.02 8.95
C THR A 11 -16.68 -20.24 8.74
N ILE A 12 -15.91 -19.83 9.75
CA ILE A 12 -14.59 -19.22 9.51
C ILE A 12 -13.58 -19.82 10.46
N ASN A 13 -12.71 -20.70 9.94
CA ASN A 13 -11.52 -21.12 10.65
C ASN A 13 -10.51 -19.94 10.63
N PRO A 14 -10.24 -19.27 11.77
CA PRO A 14 -9.40 -18.07 11.78
C PRO A 14 -7.95 -18.36 11.35
N ILE A 15 -7.47 -19.58 11.57
CA ILE A 15 -6.13 -20.03 11.16
C ILE A 15 -6.00 -20.03 9.63
N THR A 16 -6.99 -20.59 8.92
CA THR A 16 -6.98 -20.60 7.45
C THR A 16 -7.07 -19.18 6.88
N TYR A 17 -7.85 -18.31 7.51
CA TYR A 17 -8.00 -16.91 7.09
C TYR A 17 -6.67 -16.13 7.16
N ILE A 18 -5.97 -16.21 8.30
CA ILE A 18 -4.68 -15.54 8.49
C ILE A 18 -3.62 -16.11 7.54
N SER A 19 -3.59 -17.44 7.35
CA SER A 19 -2.67 -18.10 6.41
C SER A 19 -2.87 -17.62 4.99
N THR A 20 -4.13 -17.56 4.51
CA THR A 20 -4.45 -17.07 3.16
C THR A 20 -4.02 -15.62 2.96
N ILE A 21 -4.28 -14.74 3.93
CA ILE A 21 -3.84 -13.34 3.86
C ILE A 21 -2.32 -13.22 3.75
N ASN A 22 -1.59 -13.97 4.57
CA ASN A 22 -0.13 -13.92 4.55
C ASN A 22 0.44 -14.46 3.22
N GLN A 23 -0.19 -15.50 2.68
CA GLN A 23 0.16 -16.02 1.35
C GLN A 23 -0.07 -14.98 0.26
N VAL A 24 -1.26 -14.37 0.19
CA VAL A 24 -1.58 -13.35 -0.84
C VAL A 24 -0.66 -12.14 -0.72
N LYS A 25 -0.28 -11.72 0.49
CA LYS A 25 0.71 -10.66 0.70
C LYS A 25 2.07 -11.01 0.11
N GLU A 26 2.53 -12.25 0.32
CA GLU A 26 3.83 -12.70 -0.19
C GLU A 26 3.80 -12.85 -1.71
N GLU A 27 2.73 -13.41 -2.27
CA GLU A 27 2.52 -13.48 -3.72
C GLU A 27 2.54 -12.09 -4.37
N ALA A 28 1.86 -11.11 -3.76
CA ALA A 28 1.88 -9.73 -4.23
C ALA A 28 3.29 -9.13 -4.24
N LYS A 29 4.07 -9.38 -3.18
CA LYS A 29 5.45 -8.92 -3.06
C LYS A 29 6.35 -9.58 -4.11
N ILE A 30 6.26 -10.90 -4.26
CA ILE A 30 7.02 -11.66 -5.28
C ILE A 30 6.68 -11.14 -6.68
N ALA A 31 5.39 -10.96 -7.00
CA ALA A 31 4.97 -10.43 -8.28
C ALA A 31 5.54 -9.02 -8.53
N TYR A 32 5.56 -8.16 -7.51
CA TYR A 32 6.16 -6.83 -7.61
C TYR A 32 7.67 -6.90 -7.88
N GLN A 33 8.39 -7.77 -7.16
CA GLN A 33 9.83 -7.99 -7.32
C GLN A 33 10.17 -8.52 -8.73
N GLN A 34 9.32 -9.40 -9.27
CA GLN A 34 9.41 -9.90 -10.64
C GLN A 34 8.99 -8.87 -11.71
N LYS A 35 8.65 -7.64 -11.30
CA LYS A 35 8.13 -6.56 -12.16
C LYS A 35 6.79 -6.89 -12.83
N ASN A 36 6.11 -7.94 -12.36
CA ASN A 36 4.74 -8.24 -12.77
C ASN A 36 3.77 -7.37 -11.97
N TYR A 37 3.80 -6.06 -12.25
CA TYR A 37 3.08 -5.06 -11.46
C TYR A 37 1.56 -5.21 -11.56
N LEU A 38 1.03 -5.69 -12.68
CA LEU A 38 -0.41 -5.95 -12.84
C LEU A 38 -0.88 -7.06 -11.90
N LEU A 39 -0.11 -8.16 -11.81
CA LEU A 39 -0.41 -9.24 -10.87
C LEU A 39 -0.25 -8.77 -9.41
N ALA A 40 0.80 -8.00 -9.12
CA ALA A 40 0.97 -7.40 -7.80
C ALA A 40 -0.22 -6.52 -7.39
N ILE A 41 -0.71 -5.67 -8.31
CA ILE A 41 -1.91 -4.85 -8.10
C ILE A 41 -3.13 -5.73 -7.83
N GLN A 42 -3.30 -6.81 -8.59
CA GLN A 42 -4.42 -7.74 -8.39
C GLN A 42 -4.42 -8.32 -6.97
N HIS A 43 -3.30 -8.86 -6.50
CA HIS A 43 -3.19 -9.42 -5.15
C HIS A 43 -3.31 -8.34 -4.06
N TYR A 44 -2.67 -7.18 -4.23
CA TYR A 44 -2.82 -6.08 -3.26
C TYR A 44 -4.26 -5.57 -3.19
N ARG A 45 -5.00 -5.56 -4.30
CA ARG A 45 -6.41 -5.19 -4.31
C ARG A 45 -7.32 -6.24 -3.68
N SER A 46 -7.07 -7.54 -3.84
CA SER A 46 -7.87 -8.53 -3.12
C SER A 46 -7.71 -8.35 -1.60
N LEU A 47 -6.52 -8.02 -1.11
CA LEU A 47 -6.30 -7.67 0.30
C LEU A 47 -7.12 -6.45 0.75
N THR A 48 -7.23 -5.40 -0.06
CA THR A 48 -8.02 -4.21 0.31
C THR A 48 -9.52 -4.40 0.16
N ASP A 49 -9.95 -5.08 -0.91
CA ASP A 49 -11.34 -5.08 -1.35
C ASP A 49 -12.11 -6.30 -0.82
N GLU A 50 -11.47 -7.47 -0.76
CA GLU A 50 -12.08 -8.72 -0.27
C GLU A 50 -11.83 -8.92 1.22
N TYR A 51 -10.59 -8.69 1.67
CA TYR A 51 -10.19 -8.86 3.07
C TYR A 51 -10.30 -7.58 3.90
N SER A 52 -10.78 -6.48 3.29
CA SER A 52 -10.98 -5.18 3.95
C SER A 52 -9.75 -4.66 4.70
N MET A 53 -8.55 -5.03 4.25
CA MET A 53 -7.32 -4.59 4.91
C MET A 53 -7.05 -3.12 4.66
N ASP A 54 -6.90 -2.36 5.74
CA ASP A 54 -6.76 -0.90 5.72
C ASP A 54 -5.48 -0.49 6.45
N HIS A 55 -4.34 -0.82 5.84
CA HIS A 55 -3.02 -0.55 6.41
C HIS A 55 -2.16 0.34 5.50
N PRO A 56 -1.45 1.34 6.05
CA PRO A 56 -0.61 2.24 5.25
C PRO A 56 0.46 1.54 4.43
N SER A 57 1.04 0.44 4.93
CA SER A 57 2.05 -0.34 4.19
C SER A 57 1.48 -0.98 2.93
N LEU A 58 0.25 -1.50 3.02
CA LEU A 58 -0.47 -2.07 1.87
C LEU A 58 -0.78 -0.98 0.84
N PHE A 59 -1.29 0.18 1.28
CA PHE A 59 -1.53 1.31 0.38
C PHE A 59 -0.26 1.82 -0.28
N LEU A 60 0.86 1.86 0.44
CA LEU A 60 2.14 2.27 -0.11
C LEU A 60 2.59 1.31 -1.22
N ASN A 61 2.53 0.00 -0.98
CA ASN A 61 2.91 -1.01 -1.98
C ASN A 61 2.00 -0.98 -3.22
N LEU A 62 0.68 -0.84 -3.01
CA LEU A 62 -0.28 -0.72 -4.10
C LEU A 62 -0.05 0.56 -4.90
N ALA A 63 0.22 1.69 -4.24
CA ALA A 63 0.58 2.94 -4.91
C ALA A 63 1.87 2.80 -5.74
N HIS A 64 2.87 2.10 -5.20
CA HIS A 64 4.13 1.81 -5.90
C HIS A 64 3.87 0.99 -7.15
N ALA A 65 3.06 -0.07 -7.06
CA ALA A 65 2.73 -0.91 -8.21
C ALA A 65 1.98 -0.12 -9.30
N TYR A 66 1.01 0.72 -8.92
CA TYR A 66 0.34 1.63 -9.86
C TYR A 66 1.29 2.66 -10.49
N TYR A 67 2.24 3.17 -9.72
CA TYR A 67 3.26 4.11 -10.21
C TYR A 67 4.12 3.46 -11.31
N GLN A 68 4.54 2.21 -11.12
CA GLN A 68 5.37 1.49 -12.09
C GLN A 68 4.70 1.31 -13.45
N ILE A 69 3.38 1.09 -13.47
CA ILE A 69 2.59 1.02 -14.71
C ILE A 69 2.10 2.39 -15.21
N ARG A 70 2.62 3.50 -14.65
CA ARG A 70 2.26 4.88 -14.98
C ARG A 70 0.80 5.25 -14.76
N SER A 71 0.09 4.46 -13.95
CA SER A 71 -1.30 4.71 -13.54
C SER A 71 -1.32 5.76 -12.42
N PHE A 72 -0.87 6.99 -12.74
CA PHE A 72 -0.56 8.00 -11.73
C PHE A 72 -1.77 8.51 -10.94
N GLN A 73 -2.98 8.39 -11.48
CA GLN A 73 -4.19 8.77 -10.74
C GLN A 73 -4.44 7.82 -9.56
N GLN A 74 -4.36 6.51 -9.81
CA GLN A 74 -4.49 5.46 -8.81
C GLN A 74 -3.32 5.50 -7.83
N ALA A 75 -2.10 5.70 -8.33
CA ALA A 75 -0.92 5.87 -7.47
C ALA A 75 -1.13 7.04 -6.49
N ARG A 76 -1.56 8.21 -6.98
CA ARG A 76 -1.88 9.37 -6.13
C ARG A 76 -2.93 9.03 -5.07
N TYR A 77 -4.03 8.38 -5.47
CA TYR A 77 -5.10 8.01 -4.55
C TYR A 77 -4.59 7.17 -3.36
N TYR A 78 -3.78 6.13 -3.63
CA TYR A 78 -3.27 5.29 -2.56
C TYR A 78 -2.15 5.96 -1.76
N TYR A 79 -1.27 6.76 -2.38
CA TYR A 79 -0.31 7.58 -1.64
C TYR A 79 -1.01 8.55 -0.67
N GLN A 80 -2.12 9.16 -1.07
CA GLN A 80 -2.91 10.02 -0.19
C GLN A 80 -3.51 9.27 1.00
N LYS A 81 -3.92 8.00 0.82
CA LYS A 81 -4.30 7.15 1.97
C LYS A 81 -3.13 6.92 2.93
N VAL A 82 -1.91 6.77 2.43
CA VAL A 82 -0.71 6.69 3.28
C VAL A 82 -0.53 7.99 4.09
N LEU A 83 -0.76 9.16 3.49
CA LEU A 83 -0.64 10.44 4.21
C LEU A 83 -1.62 10.55 5.38
N ALA A 84 -2.81 9.94 5.28
CA ALA A 84 -3.84 10.03 6.30
C ALA A 84 -3.59 9.13 7.52
N LYS A 85 -2.90 8.00 7.34
CA LYS A 85 -2.81 6.94 8.37
C LYS A 85 -1.39 6.42 8.63
N GLY A 86 -0.42 6.81 7.81
CA GLY A 86 0.94 6.28 7.85
C GLY A 86 1.79 6.89 8.96
N GLN A 87 2.78 6.12 9.41
CA GLN A 87 3.87 6.64 10.23
C GLN A 87 4.78 7.57 9.42
N ALA A 88 5.58 8.38 10.12
CA ALA A 88 6.43 9.43 9.54
C ALA A 88 7.27 8.97 8.33
N SER A 89 7.88 7.78 8.40
CA SER A 89 8.68 7.22 7.30
C SER A 89 7.85 6.91 6.04
N ALA A 90 6.72 6.21 6.19
CA ALA A 90 5.83 5.89 5.09
C ALA A 90 5.21 7.15 4.45
N VAL A 91 4.83 8.12 5.29
CA VAL A 91 4.32 9.43 4.84
C VAL A 91 5.39 10.18 4.05
N SER A 92 6.65 10.18 4.52
CA SER A 92 7.77 10.77 3.80
C SER A 92 7.96 10.13 2.42
N THR A 93 7.95 8.80 2.33
CA THR A 93 8.04 8.08 1.05
C THR A 93 6.88 8.44 0.12
N ALA A 94 5.64 8.45 0.61
CA ALA A 94 4.47 8.82 -0.19
C ALA A 94 4.53 10.26 -0.70
N LEU A 95 4.97 11.22 0.13
CA LEU A 95 5.16 12.61 -0.27
C LEU A 95 6.23 12.76 -1.36
N ASN A 96 7.34 12.04 -1.26
CA ASN A 96 8.37 12.01 -2.30
C ASN A 96 7.79 11.50 -3.63
N GLN A 97 7.05 10.40 -3.61
CA GLN A 97 6.48 9.82 -4.83
C GLN A 97 5.42 10.74 -5.45
N LEU A 98 4.57 11.38 -4.64
CA LEU A 98 3.65 12.42 -5.11
C LEU A 98 4.41 13.61 -5.73
N GLY A 99 5.54 14.01 -5.15
CA GLY A 99 6.42 15.03 -5.70
C GLY A 99 6.97 14.66 -7.07
N LEU A 100 7.43 13.42 -7.25
CA LEU A 100 7.90 12.91 -8.54
C LEU A 100 6.79 12.92 -9.60
N ILE A 101 5.58 12.52 -9.21
CA ILE A 101 4.41 12.55 -10.09
C ILE A 101 4.10 13.99 -10.53
N GLU A 102 4.05 14.97 -9.61
CA GLU A 102 3.80 16.37 -9.98
C GLU A 102 4.94 16.95 -10.84
N TYR A 103 6.19 16.59 -10.53
CA TYR A 103 7.35 17.01 -11.29
C TYR A 103 7.29 16.50 -12.74
N GLY A 104 6.97 15.22 -12.94
CA GLY A 104 6.77 14.62 -14.26
C GLY A 104 5.63 15.28 -15.06
N ASN A 105 4.65 15.86 -14.37
CA ASN A 105 3.56 16.64 -14.97
C ASN A 105 3.93 18.11 -15.23
N GLY A 106 5.20 18.50 -15.10
CA GLY A 106 5.69 19.87 -15.32
C GLY A 106 5.42 20.83 -14.15
N LYS A 107 4.80 20.37 -13.06
CA LYS A 107 4.40 21.20 -11.92
C LYS A 107 5.52 21.28 -10.88
N ARG A 108 6.57 22.03 -11.21
CA ARG A 108 7.80 22.14 -10.41
C ARG A 108 7.56 22.69 -8.99
N GLU A 109 6.77 23.76 -8.85
CA GLU A 109 6.50 24.37 -7.55
C GLU A 109 5.71 23.44 -6.61
N PRO A 110 4.60 22.81 -7.03
CA PRO A 110 3.94 21.76 -6.24
C PRO A 110 4.87 20.61 -5.85
N ALA A 111 5.69 20.12 -6.78
CA ALA A 111 6.64 19.05 -6.51
C ALA A 111 7.65 19.44 -5.42
N LEU A 112 8.24 20.65 -5.51
CA LEU A 112 9.18 21.15 -4.52
C LEU A 112 8.56 21.24 -3.12
N ARG A 113 7.29 21.67 -3.01
CA ARG A 113 6.59 21.69 -1.73
C ARG A 113 6.41 20.29 -1.15
N LEU A 114 6.10 19.30 -1.98
CA LEU A 114 5.93 17.91 -1.55
C LEU A 114 7.27 17.32 -1.06
N PHE A 115 8.37 17.54 -1.80
CA PHE A 115 9.71 17.09 -1.38
C PHE A 115 10.14 17.73 -0.05
N LYS A 116 9.91 19.04 0.14
CA LYS A 116 10.20 19.72 1.42
C LYS A 116 9.40 19.11 2.59
N GLN A 117 8.13 18.77 2.36
CA GLN A 117 7.32 18.09 3.36
C GLN A 117 7.83 16.69 3.66
N ALA A 118 8.27 15.93 2.65
CA ALA A 118 8.84 14.60 2.83
C ALA A 118 10.08 14.61 3.73
N ILE A 119 11.00 15.55 3.48
CA ILE A 119 12.20 15.77 4.29
C ILE A 119 11.82 16.14 5.72
N LYS A 120 10.87 17.06 5.91
CA LYS A 120 10.40 17.46 7.24
C LYS A 120 9.77 16.30 8.00
N LYS A 121 9.05 15.39 7.32
CA LYS A 121 8.40 14.24 7.94
C LYS A 121 9.40 13.19 8.41
N HIS A 122 10.43 12.91 7.62
CA HIS A 122 11.45 11.93 8.00
C HIS A 122 12.82 12.30 7.40
N PRO A 123 13.62 13.13 8.10
CA PRO A 123 14.89 13.64 7.57
C PRO A 123 15.90 12.55 7.18
N ALA A 124 15.86 11.40 7.87
CA ALA A 124 16.71 10.25 7.58
C ALA A 124 16.30 9.46 6.33
N ASN A 125 15.12 9.69 5.76
CA ASN A 125 14.66 9.06 4.52
C ASN A 125 15.19 9.75 3.25
N ASN A 126 16.14 10.70 3.42
CA ASN A 126 16.84 11.36 2.31
C ASN A 126 17.83 10.44 1.59
N HIS A 127 18.06 9.23 2.13
CA HIS A 127 18.72 8.15 1.42
C HIS A 127 17.65 7.27 0.81
N ALA A 128 17.49 7.32 -0.52
CA ALA A 128 16.88 6.21 -1.24
C ALA A 128 17.78 4.99 -1.06
N PRO A 129 17.26 3.88 -0.52
CA PRO A 129 17.53 2.62 -1.17
C PRO A 129 16.21 2.05 -1.67
N LEU A 130 16.14 1.92 -3.00
CA LEU A 130 15.42 0.84 -3.63
C LEU A 130 15.80 -0.46 -2.90
N GLN A 131 14.98 -0.89 -1.96
CA GLN A 131 15.01 -2.28 -1.51
C GLN A 131 13.85 -2.98 -2.22
N LEU A 132 14.24 -3.68 -3.28
CA LEU A 132 13.50 -4.78 -3.88
C LEU A 132 13.19 -5.82 -2.81
#